data_AF-W7N2A0-F1
#
_entry.id   AF-W7N2A0-F1
#
_cell.length_a   1.000
_cell.length_b   1.000
_cell.length_c   1.000
_cell.angle_alpha   90.00
_cell.angle_beta   90.00
_cell.angle_gamma   90.00
#
_symmetry.space_group_name_H-M   'P 1'
#
loop_
_entity.id
_entity.type
_entity.pdbx_description
1 polymer ?
#
loop_
_entity_poly.entity_id
_entity_poly.type
_entity_poly.pdbx_seq_one_letter_code
_entity_poly.pdbx_strand_id
1 'polypeptide(L)'
;MAAVAQSNAVSYETFEKLVASQNGGQLPSDLESFYKYILAQPDGPSDLASLAATTATKADITSNTADAAAPEVKAAGFRNETSANGSVINLWVYQRVYINALGKTCTINMGGVTPGFPGGATFGTLLYDDESDLSGDCDVVFTGFISYFALYFRRNNNLFATYQSGNVGWATGVAGGSGNWA
;
A
#
# COMPACT_ATOMS: atom_id res chain seq x y z
N MET A 1 -8.78 24.02 -35.12
CA MET A 1 -8.96 22.79 -34.33
C MET A 1 -7.64 22.55 -33.60
N ALA A 2 -7.55 22.40 -32.29
CA ALA A 2 -8.55 22.05 -31.31
C ALA A 2 -8.22 22.69 -29.95
N ALA A 3 -9.24 23.19 -29.27
CA ALA A 3 -9.24 23.36 -27.82
C ALA A 3 -9.55 21.99 -27.21
N VAL A 4 -8.69 21.45 -26.34
CA VAL A 4 -9.07 20.31 -25.48
C VAL A 4 -8.30 20.39 -24.14
N ALA A 5 -9.08 20.46 -23.06
CA ALA A 5 -8.77 20.06 -21.67
C ALA A 5 -7.86 20.95 -20.78
N GLN A 6 -8.28 22.19 -20.51
CA GLN A 6 -8.18 22.72 -19.15
C GLN A 6 -9.51 22.38 -18.42
N SER A 7 -9.51 21.44 -17.47
CA SER A 7 -10.48 21.44 -16.34
C SER A 7 -10.37 20.29 -15.32
N ASN A 8 -9.54 19.25 -15.52
CA ASN A 8 -9.42 18.16 -14.53
C ASN A 8 -8.15 18.19 -13.67
N ALA A 9 -7.33 19.24 -13.75
CA ALA A 9 -6.11 19.32 -12.95
C ALA A 9 -6.45 19.70 -11.49
N VAL A 10 -6.19 18.77 -10.57
CA VAL A 10 -6.28 19.00 -9.13
C VAL A 10 -5.33 20.12 -8.73
N SER A 11 -5.81 21.11 -7.98
CA SER A 11 -4.98 22.26 -7.58
C SER A 11 -3.83 21.85 -6.64
N TYR A 12 -2.75 22.63 -6.63
CA TYR A 12 -1.63 22.41 -5.71
C TYR A 12 -2.07 22.38 -4.24
N GLU A 13 -2.99 23.27 -3.85
CA GLU A 13 -3.55 23.30 -2.49
C GLU A 13 -4.31 22.00 -2.15
N THR A 14 -5.07 21.46 -3.11
CA THR A 14 -5.76 20.17 -2.94
C THR A 14 -4.76 19.02 -2.87
N PHE A 15 -3.74 19.05 -3.72
CA PHE A 15 -2.63 18.10 -3.68
C PHE A 15 -1.86 18.13 -2.35
N GLU A 16 -1.55 19.32 -1.85
CA GLU A 16 -0.87 19.50 -0.56
C GLU A 16 -1.73 18.96 0.59
N LYS A 17 -3.04 19.25 0.61
CA LYS A 17 -3.97 18.68 1.58
C LYS A 17 -4.08 17.17 1.46
N LEU A 18 -4.08 16.61 0.25
CA LEU A 18 -4.06 15.17 0.02
C LEU A 18 -2.81 14.55 0.64
N VAL A 19 -1.63 15.10 0.35
CA VAL A 19 -0.36 14.59 0.90
C VAL A 19 -0.32 14.79 2.41
N ALA A 20 -0.76 15.93 2.94
CA ALA A 20 -0.83 16.20 4.38
C ALA A 20 -1.80 15.26 5.13
N SER A 21 -2.93 14.91 4.51
CA SER A 21 -3.89 13.97 5.10
C SER A 21 -3.34 12.54 5.22
N GLN A 22 -2.34 12.19 4.41
CA GLN A 22 -1.73 10.85 4.39
C GLN A 22 -0.36 10.81 5.11
N ASN A 23 0.28 11.96 5.27
CA ASN A 23 1.60 12.07 5.89
C ASN A 23 1.42 12.47 7.37
N GLY A 24 1.59 11.52 8.29
CA GLY A 24 1.49 11.76 9.74
C GLY A 24 2.66 12.57 10.34
N GLY A 25 3.37 13.35 9.51
CA GLY A 25 4.58 14.09 9.85
C GLY A 25 4.82 15.28 8.92
N GLN A 26 5.99 15.91 9.04
CA GLN A 26 6.32 17.11 8.27
C GLN A 26 6.34 16.81 6.76
N LEU A 27 5.67 17.67 5.97
CA LEU A 27 5.61 17.55 4.52
C LEU A 27 7.02 17.67 3.90
N PRO A 28 7.29 16.95 2.78
CA PRO A 28 8.53 17.11 2.03
C PRO A 28 8.72 18.57 1.59
N SER A 29 9.95 19.08 1.70
CA SER A 29 10.28 20.47 1.31
C SER A 29 10.22 20.71 -0.20
N ASP A 30 10.19 19.63 -1.00
CA ASP A 30 10.17 19.62 -2.47
C ASP A 30 8.79 19.28 -3.06
N LEU A 31 7.73 19.36 -2.24
CA LEU A 31 6.35 19.00 -2.62
C LEU A 31 5.86 19.73 -3.89
N GLU A 32 6.25 20.99 -4.08
CA GLU A 32 5.89 21.78 -5.26
C GLU A 32 6.57 21.26 -6.54
N SER A 33 7.81 20.80 -6.43
CA SER A 33 8.54 20.19 -7.54
C SER A 33 7.93 18.85 -7.91
N PHE A 34 7.54 18.06 -6.92
CA PHE A 34 6.87 16.78 -7.13
C PHE A 34 5.49 16.96 -7.79
N TYR A 35 4.71 17.97 -7.36
CA TYR A 35 3.45 18.33 -8.01
C TYR A 35 3.64 18.69 -9.49
N LYS A 36 4.64 19.54 -9.79
CA LYS A 36 4.97 19.92 -11.17
C LYS A 36 5.42 18.71 -12.01
N TYR A 37 6.16 17.79 -11.40
CA TYR A 37 6.58 16.56 -12.06
C TYR A 37 5.38 15.67 -12.42
N ILE A 38 4.41 15.48 -11.51
CA ILE A 38 3.18 14.72 -11.77
C ILE A 38 2.40 15.37 -12.92
N LEU A 39 2.21 16.69 -12.89
CA LEU A 39 1.49 17.39 -13.96
C LEU A 39 2.20 17.33 -15.32
N ALA A 40 3.51 17.13 -15.35
CA ALA A 40 4.28 16.97 -16.56
C ALA A 40 4.19 15.56 -17.18
N GLN A 41 3.65 14.57 -16.44
CA GLN A 41 3.42 13.22 -16.98
C GLN A 41 2.14 13.19 -17.82
N PRO A 42 2.08 12.39 -18.91
CA PRO A 42 0.91 12.29 -19.78
C PRO A 42 -0.38 11.93 -19.02
N ASP A 43 -0.30 11.00 -18.09
CA ASP A 43 -1.44 10.48 -17.31
C ASP A 43 -1.52 11.08 -15.89
N GLY A 44 -0.51 11.85 -15.47
CA GLY A 44 -0.39 12.35 -14.11
C GLY A 44 -1.56 13.25 -13.66
N PRO A 45 -2.08 14.16 -14.50
CA PRO A 45 -3.28 14.94 -14.15
C PRO A 45 -4.53 14.08 -13.92
N SER A 46 -4.74 13.04 -14.73
CA SER A 46 -5.89 12.12 -14.58
C SER A 46 -5.75 11.20 -13.37
N ASP A 47 -4.53 10.73 -13.09
CA ASP A 47 -4.24 9.91 -11.92
C ASP A 47 -4.43 10.73 -10.64
N LEU A 48 -3.99 11.99 -10.64
CA LEU A 48 -4.15 12.88 -9.52
C LEU A 48 -5.63 13.22 -9.26
N ALA A 49 -6.41 13.44 -10.31
CA ALA A 49 -7.86 13.62 -10.21
C ALA A 49 -8.57 12.38 -9.63
N SER A 50 -8.16 11.18 -10.06
CA SER A 50 -8.69 9.92 -9.56
C SER A 50 -8.34 9.71 -8.09
N LEU A 51 -7.12 10.06 -7.68
CA LEU A 51 -6.67 10.01 -6.28
C LEU A 51 -7.45 10.99 -5.39
N ALA A 52 -7.68 12.21 -5.87
CA ALA A 52 -8.48 13.22 -5.17
C ALA A 52 -9.93 12.74 -4.99
N ALA A 53 -10.54 12.18 -6.04
CA ALA A 53 -11.89 11.62 -5.99
C ALA A 53 -11.98 10.41 -5.05
N THR A 54 -10.99 9.51 -5.06
CA THR A 54 -10.93 8.34 -4.17
C THR A 54 -10.77 8.77 -2.71
N THR A 55 -9.97 9.80 -2.43
CA THR A 55 -9.77 10.31 -1.07
C THR A 55 -10.99 11.04 -0.54
N ALA A 56 -11.66 11.84 -1.38
CA ALA A 56 -12.95 12.46 -1.03
C ALA A 56 -14.03 11.41 -0.78
N THR A 57 -14.06 10.34 -1.58
CA THR A 57 -14.95 9.19 -1.39
C THR A 57 -14.61 8.44 -0.10
N LYS A 58 -13.34 8.29 0.27
CA LYS A 58 -12.93 7.69 1.56
C LYS A 58 -13.30 8.57 2.77
N ALA A 59 -13.37 9.88 2.60
CA ALA A 59 -13.81 10.81 3.65
C ALA A 59 -15.33 10.84 3.87
N ASP A 60 -16.12 10.37 2.89
CA ASP A 60 -17.59 10.48 2.87
C ASP A 60 -18.33 9.15 3.00
N ILE A 61 -17.67 8.07 3.46
CA ILE A 61 -18.37 6.80 3.68
C ILE A 61 -18.17 6.29 5.10
N THR A 62 -19.29 6.28 5.83
CA THR A 62 -19.72 5.28 6.82
C THR A 62 -19.66 3.82 6.29
N SER A 63 -18.65 3.46 5.51
CA SER A 63 -18.39 2.10 5.02
C SER A 63 -17.15 1.60 5.72
N ASN A 64 -17.26 0.38 6.22
CA ASN A 64 -16.30 -0.36 7.01
C ASN A 64 -14.99 -0.70 6.27
N THR A 65 -14.33 0.25 5.62
CA THR A 65 -12.92 0.10 5.24
C THR A 65 -12.06 0.52 6.42
N ALA A 66 -11.53 -0.49 7.11
CA ALA A 66 -10.59 -0.32 8.20
C ALA A 66 -9.51 0.70 7.84
N ASP A 67 -9.27 1.62 8.76
CA ASP A 67 -8.28 2.68 8.67
C ASP A 67 -6.94 2.14 8.16
N ALA A 68 -6.22 2.93 7.36
CA ALA A 68 -4.88 2.56 6.86
C ALA A 68 -3.82 2.69 7.97
N ALA A 69 -4.22 2.54 9.23
CA ALA A 69 -3.33 2.38 10.35
C ALA A 69 -2.79 0.95 10.36
N ALA A 70 -1.53 0.78 10.79
CA ALA A 70 -1.01 -0.53 11.12
C ALA A 70 -2.00 -1.21 12.08
N PRO A 71 -2.47 -2.44 11.80
CA PRO A 71 -3.38 -3.12 12.70
C PRO A 71 -2.73 -3.28 14.08
N GLU A 72 -3.54 -3.24 15.15
CA GLU A 72 -3.05 -3.53 16.49
C GLU A 72 -2.25 -4.84 16.45
N VAL A 73 -0.97 -4.75 16.84
CA VAL A 73 -0.08 -5.90 16.91
C VAL A 73 -0.74 -6.92 17.83
N LYS A 74 -0.96 -8.14 17.33
CA LYS A 74 -1.58 -9.21 18.09
C LYS A 74 -0.74 -9.45 19.36
N ALA A 75 -1.25 -9.01 20.51
CA ALA A 75 -0.50 -8.98 21.78
C ALA A 75 0.01 -10.36 22.24
N ALA A 76 -0.66 -11.43 21.81
CA ALA A 76 -0.28 -12.82 22.10
C ALA A 76 0.73 -13.42 21.12
N GLY A 77 1.11 -12.70 20.05
CA GLY A 77 1.90 -13.25 18.95
C GLY A 77 1.13 -14.29 18.12
N PHE A 78 1.81 -14.81 17.09
CA PHE A 78 1.36 -15.94 16.30
C PHE A 78 1.96 -17.24 16.83
N ARG A 79 1.24 -18.35 16.66
CA ARG A 79 1.69 -19.66 17.15
C ARG A 79 2.76 -20.31 16.28
N ASN A 80 2.74 -20.02 14.98
CA ASN A 80 3.60 -20.66 14.00
C ASN A 80 4.36 -19.63 13.18
N GLU A 81 5.53 -20.04 12.69
CA GLU A 81 6.35 -19.28 11.77
C GLU A 81 6.93 -20.20 10.68
N THR A 82 7.13 -19.66 9.49
CA THR A 82 7.75 -20.38 8.39
C THR A 82 8.50 -19.44 7.46
N SER A 83 9.49 -19.96 6.75
CA SER A 83 10.22 -19.17 5.76
C SER A 83 9.33 -18.91 4.54
N ALA A 84 9.35 -17.69 4.05
CA ALA A 84 8.54 -17.24 2.93
C ALA A 84 9.36 -16.36 2.00
N ASN A 85 9.13 -16.49 0.70
CA ASN A 85 9.80 -15.69 -0.32
C ASN A 85 8.78 -15.03 -1.23
N GLY A 86 9.23 -14.11 -2.06
CA GLY A 86 8.32 -13.36 -2.89
C GLY A 86 8.98 -12.33 -3.79
N SER A 87 8.15 -11.48 -4.37
CA SER A 87 8.58 -10.31 -5.11
C SER A 87 7.65 -9.13 -4.89
N VAL A 88 8.22 -7.94 -4.92
CA VAL A 88 7.52 -6.67 -4.82
C VAL A 88 7.76 -5.91 -6.12
N ILE A 89 6.70 -5.34 -6.67
CA ILE A 89 6.74 -4.28 -7.67
C ILE A 89 6.19 -3.04 -6.97
N ASN A 90 6.93 -1.93 -7.03
CA ASN A 90 6.55 -0.66 -6.42
C ASN A 90 6.55 0.45 -7.47
N LEU A 91 5.36 0.93 -7.83
CA LEU A 91 5.14 2.05 -8.75
C LEU A 91 4.72 3.31 -7.97
N TRP A 92 5.17 3.42 -6.72
CA TRP A 92 4.97 4.51 -5.77
C TRP A 92 3.55 4.66 -5.25
N VAL A 93 2.56 4.76 -6.12
CA VAL A 93 1.13 4.82 -5.75
C VAL A 93 0.46 3.46 -5.82
N TYR A 94 1.10 2.51 -6.50
CA TYR A 94 0.62 1.15 -6.69
C TYR A 94 1.74 0.16 -6.39
N GLN A 95 1.41 -0.89 -5.65
CA GLN A 95 2.32 -1.97 -5.35
C GLN A 95 1.66 -3.30 -5.67
N ARG A 96 2.42 -4.19 -6.31
CA ARG A 96 2.02 -5.58 -6.48
C ARG A 96 3.00 -6.46 -5.75
N VAL A 97 2.49 -7.33 -4.89
CA VAL A 97 3.33 -8.23 -4.10
C VAL A 97 2.89 -9.65 -4.35
N TYR A 98 3.88 -10.53 -4.52
CA TYR A 98 3.70 -11.95 -4.60
C TYR A 98 4.45 -12.60 -3.43
N ILE A 99 3.79 -13.48 -2.69
CA ILE A 99 4.38 -14.24 -1.59
C ILE A 99 4.16 -15.73 -1.83
N ASN A 100 5.15 -16.56 -1.51
CA ASN A 100 5.07 -18.00 -1.46
C ASN A 100 5.48 -18.50 -0.06
N ALA A 101 4.64 -19.34 0.54
CA ALA A 101 4.87 -19.98 1.81
C ALA A 101 4.05 -21.27 1.91
N LEU A 102 4.59 -22.33 2.51
CA LEU A 102 3.88 -23.61 2.74
C LEU A 102 3.28 -24.23 1.46
N GLY A 103 3.93 -24.02 0.30
CA GLY A 103 3.40 -24.48 -0.99
C GLY A 103 2.19 -23.69 -1.50
N LYS A 104 1.77 -22.65 -0.79
CA LYS A 104 0.72 -21.71 -1.17
C LYS A 104 1.31 -20.40 -1.67
N THR A 105 0.50 -19.67 -2.40
CA THR A 105 0.87 -18.41 -3.03
C THR A 105 -0.14 -17.33 -2.71
N CYS A 106 0.32 -16.10 -2.50
CA CYS A 106 -0.53 -14.94 -2.34
C CYS A 106 -0.16 -13.90 -3.39
N THR A 107 -1.13 -13.45 -4.18
CA THR A 107 -0.96 -12.27 -5.03
C THR A 107 -1.76 -11.11 -4.46
N ILE A 108 -1.08 -9.99 -4.25
CA ILE A 108 -1.60 -8.82 -3.53
C ILE A 108 -1.46 -7.60 -4.44
N ASN A 109 -2.53 -6.84 -4.55
CA ASN A 109 -2.55 -5.55 -5.24
C ASN A 109 -2.88 -4.47 -4.21
N MET A 110 -2.00 -3.48 -4.08
CA MET A 110 -2.13 -2.43 -3.08
C MET A 110 -2.04 -1.06 -3.74
N GLY A 111 -2.80 -0.13 -3.16
CA GLY A 111 -2.68 1.29 -3.41
C GLY A 111 -2.20 2.00 -2.15
N GLY A 112 -1.35 2.99 -2.31
CA GLY A 112 -0.79 3.74 -1.21
C GLY A 112 0.50 4.43 -1.61
N VAL A 113 0.91 5.44 -0.85
CA VAL A 113 2.09 6.24 -1.16
C VAL A 113 3.31 5.57 -0.54
N THR A 114 4.08 4.89 -1.38
CA THR A 114 5.30 4.19 -1.01
C THR A 114 6.51 4.62 -1.87
N PRO A 115 7.07 5.83 -1.66
CA PRO A 115 8.27 6.26 -2.37
C PRO A 115 9.41 5.25 -2.17
N GLY A 116 10.14 4.97 -3.26
CA GLY A 116 11.25 4.02 -3.27
C GLY A 116 11.60 3.51 -4.68
N PHE A 117 12.52 2.55 -4.73
CA PHE A 117 12.90 1.85 -5.95
C PHE A 117 11.77 0.93 -6.45
N PRO A 118 11.78 0.57 -7.75
CA PRO A 118 10.68 -0.12 -8.43
C PRO A 118 10.34 -1.53 -7.93
N GLY A 119 11.06 -2.05 -6.93
CA GLY A 119 10.83 -3.36 -6.32
C GLY A 119 11.97 -4.36 -6.53
N GLY A 120 11.71 -5.62 -6.22
CA GLY A 120 12.70 -6.70 -6.22
C GLY A 120 12.21 -7.98 -5.53
N ALA A 121 13.10 -8.97 -5.41
CA ALA A 121 12.81 -10.19 -4.65
C ALA A 121 12.80 -9.92 -3.14
N THR A 122 11.90 -10.58 -2.41
CA THR A 122 11.79 -10.51 -0.95
C THR A 122 11.97 -11.88 -0.31
N PHE A 123 12.62 -11.92 0.84
CA PHE A 123 12.84 -13.12 1.64
C PHE A 123 12.60 -12.78 3.11
N GLY A 124 11.81 -13.60 3.78
CA GLY A 124 11.35 -13.29 5.11
C GLY A 124 10.66 -14.45 5.80
N THR A 125 9.85 -14.11 6.79
CA THR A 125 9.14 -15.04 7.65
C THR A 125 7.66 -14.72 7.60
N LEU A 126 6.83 -15.74 7.41
CA LEU A 126 5.39 -15.67 7.58
C LEU A 126 5.03 -16.19 8.98
N LEU A 127 4.35 -15.35 9.75
CA LEU A 127 3.83 -15.62 11.09
C LEU A 127 2.32 -15.85 10.97
N TYR A 128 1.80 -16.94 11.54
CA TYR A 128 0.39 -17.34 11.40
C TYR A 128 -0.07 -18.26 12.55
N ASP A 129 -1.37 -18.42 12.77
CA ASP A 129 -1.91 -19.37 13.76
C ASP A 129 -2.34 -20.70 13.15
N ASP A 130 -3.01 -20.66 12.01
CA ASP A 130 -3.55 -21.83 11.32
C ASP A 130 -3.26 -21.75 9.82
N GLU A 131 -2.71 -22.82 9.25
CA GLU A 131 -2.40 -22.89 7.82
C GLU A 131 -3.66 -22.83 6.95
N SER A 132 -4.80 -23.29 7.48
CA SER A 132 -6.09 -23.28 6.76
C SER A 132 -6.59 -21.87 6.46
N ASP A 133 -6.25 -20.88 7.31
CA ASP A 133 -6.61 -19.47 7.11
C ASP A 133 -5.93 -18.83 5.89
N LEU A 134 -4.79 -19.39 5.46
CA LEU A 134 -4.06 -19.02 4.24
C LEU A 134 -4.80 -19.57 3.00
N SER A 135 -6.06 -19.20 2.80
CA SER A 135 -6.85 -19.58 1.62
C SER A 135 -7.89 -18.53 1.30
N GLY A 136 -8.06 -18.22 0.01
CA GLY A 136 -9.05 -17.26 -0.47
C GLY A 136 -8.69 -15.79 -0.22
N ASP A 137 -9.69 -14.93 -0.37
CA ASP A 137 -9.51 -13.47 -0.32
C ASP A 137 -9.14 -12.96 1.08
N CYS A 138 -8.36 -11.89 1.08
CA CYS A 138 -7.93 -11.18 2.28
C CYS A 138 -7.65 -9.71 1.98
N ASP A 139 -7.78 -8.88 3.02
CA ASP A 139 -7.32 -7.51 3.01
C ASP A 139 -5.86 -7.50 3.48
N VAL A 140 -5.03 -6.71 2.81
CA VAL A 140 -3.62 -6.58 3.15
C VAL A 140 -3.28 -5.14 3.46
N VAL A 141 -2.53 -4.93 4.55
CA VAL A 141 -1.90 -3.65 4.86
C VAL A 141 -0.40 -3.83 4.81
N PHE A 142 0.28 -2.94 4.10
CA PHE A 142 1.72 -2.82 4.05
C PHE A 142 2.18 -1.69 4.96
N THR A 143 3.23 -1.95 5.74
CA THR A 143 4.03 -0.89 6.36
C THR A 143 5.50 -1.10 6.02
N GLY A 144 6.10 -0.04 5.47
CA GLY A 144 7.52 0.02 5.16
C GLY A 144 8.20 1.06 6.01
N PHE A 145 9.18 0.63 6.83
CA PHE A 145 9.98 1.55 7.63
C PHE A 145 11.46 1.19 7.55
N ILE A 146 12.24 2.06 6.89
CA ILE A 146 13.69 1.94 6.70
C ILE A 146 14.08 0.55 6.16
N SER A 147 14.45 -0.38 7.06
CA SER A 147 14.95 -1.71 6.74
C SER A 147 13.88 -2.81 6.79
N TYR A 148 12.65 -2.51 7.19
CA TYR A 148 11.59 -3.51 7.36
C TYR A 148 10.45 -3.34 6.36
N PHE A 149 9.99 -4.47 5.84
CA PHE A 149 8.80 -4.62 5.01
C PHE A 149 7.86 -5.59 5.72
N ALA A 150 6.69 -5.10 6.11
CA ALA A 150 5.69 -5.90 6.81
C ALA A 150 4.37 -5.88 6.05
N LEU A 151 3.78 -7.06 5.87
CA LEU A 151 2.42 -7.22 5.35
C LEU A 151 1.55 -7.85 6.42
N TYR A 152 0.38 -7.27 6.63
CA TYR A 152 -0.61 -7.74 7.58
C TYR A 152 -1.83 -8.25 6.83
N PHE A 153 -2.09 -9.55 6.95
CA PHE A 153 -3.20 -10.21 6.28
C PHE A 153 -4.41 -10.28 7.22
N ARG A 154 -5.52 -9.71 6.77
CA ARG A 154 -6.76 -9.62 7.53
C ARG A 154 -7.91 -10.26 6.76
N ARG A 155 -8.84 -10.85 7.50
CA ARG A 155 -10.14 -11.31 6.98
C ARG A 155 -11.20 -10.95 8.00
N ASN A 156 -12.29 -10.32 7.56
CA ASN A 156 -13.36 -9.85 8.45
C ASN A 156 -12.81 -8.99 9.61
N ASN A 157 -11.89 -8.07 9.31
CA ASN A 157 -11.15 -7.22 10.26
C ASN A 157 -10.26 -7.94 11.29
N ASN A 158 -10.14 -9.27 11.24
CA ASN A 158 -9.24 -10.02 12.11
C ASN A 158 -7.92 -10.30 11.42
N LEU A 159 -6.81 -10.00 12.10
CA LEU A 159 -5.46 -10.34 11.65
C LEU A 159 -5.22 -11.85 11.81
N PHE A 160 -4.91 -12.54 10.72
CA PHE A 160 -4.67 -14.00 10.73
C PHE A 160 -3.24 -14.39 10.35
N ALA A 161 -2.52 -13.51 9.65
CA ALA A 161 -1.11 -13.72 9.35
C ALA A 161 -0.35 -12.39 9.18
N THR A 162 0.96 -12.44 9.38
CA THR A 162 1.87 -11.33 9.09
C THR A 162 3.11 -11.86 8.36
N TYR A 163 3.48 -11.23 7.25
CA TYR A 163 4.77 -11.46 6.61
C TYR A 163 5.75 -10.35 6.99
N GLN A 164 6.96 -10.72 7.41
CA GLN A 164 8.03 -9.79 7.75
C GLN A 164 9.29 -10.12 6.96
N SER A 165 9.88 -9.11 6.33
CA SER A 165 11.12 -9.24 5.57
C SER A 165 12.00 -7.99 5.66
N GLY A 166 13.21 -8.11 5.12
CA GLY A 166 14.01 -6.93 4.80
C GLY A 166 13.31 -6.06 3.76
N ASN A 167 13.50 -4.74 3.85
CA ASN A 167 12.86 -3.79 2.94
C ASN A 167 13.41 -3.92 1.52
N VAL A 168 12.51 -4.19 0.58
CA VAL A 168 12.84 -4.29 -0.84
C VAL A 168 12.72 -2.93 -1.48
N GLY A 169 13.83 -2.44 -2.03
CA GLY A 169 13.85 -1.18 -2.77
C GLY A 169 13.61 0.07 -1.91
N TRP A 170 13.78 -0.01 -0.58
CA TRP A 170 13.54 1.12 0.32
C TRP A 170 12.12 1.70 0.17
N ALA A 171 11.13 0.84 -0.08
CA ALA A 171 9.74 1.25 -0.11
C ALA A 171 9.36 1.69 1.31
N THR A 172 9.10 2.98 1.49
CA THR A 172 8.74 3.57 2.80
C THR A 172 7.32 4.11 2.74
N GLY A 173 6.58 3.99 3.83
CA GLY A 173 5.20 4.47 3.90
C GLY A 173 4.21 3.35 4.16
N VAL A 174 2.96 3.60 3.78
CA VAL A 174 1.84 2.71 4.06
C VAL A 174 1.03 2.51 2.79
N ALA A 175 0.64 1.26 2.54
CA ALA A 175 -0.27 0.91 1.46
C ALA A 175 -1.27 -0.12 1.94
N GLY A 176 -2.39 -0.22 1.23
CA GLY A 176 -3.42 -1.20 1.53
C GLY A 176 -4.10 -1.69 0.27
N GLY A 177 -4.66 -2.88 0.33
CA GLY A 177 -5.42 -3.43 -0.78
C GLY A 177 -5.87 -4.84 -0.49
N SER A 178 -6.02 -5.63 -1.55
CA SER A 178 -6.54 -6.98 -1.47
C SER A 178 -5.53 -8.00 -1.98
N GLY A 179 -5.55 -9.18 -1.37
CA GLY A 179 -4.80 -10.33 -1.82
C GLY A 179 -5.67 -11.58 -1.84
N ASN A 180 -5.19 -12.60 -2.55
CA ASN A 180 -5.83 -13.91 -2.59
C ASN A 180 -4.78 -14.99 -2.37
N TRP A 181 -5.01 -15.86 -1.40
CA TRP A 181 -4.19 -17.03 -1.12
C TRP A 181 -4.71 -18.26 -1.89
N ALA A 182 -3.84 -18.91 -2.65
CA ALA A 182 -4.13 -20.11 -3.45
C ALA A 182 -3.03 -21.16 -3.31
#